data_AF-A0A7V3WDV7-F1
#
_entry.id   AF-A0A7V3WDV7-F1
#
_cell.length_a   1.000
_cell.length_b   1.000
_cell.length_c   1.000
_cell.angle_alpha   90.00
_cell.angle_beta   90.00
_cell.angle_gamma   90.00
#
_symmetry.space_group_name_H-M   'P 1'
#
loop_
_entity.id
_entity.type
_entity.pdbx_description
1 polymer ?
#
loop_
_entity_poly.entity_id
_entity_poly.type
_entity_poly.pdbx_seq_one_letter_code
_entity_poly.pdbx_strand_id
1 'polypeptide(L)'
;MQPEHHSLSRREVLWKMGAFAGAASFGGRSVPPSTPALHAQSIGVRELGAQGDGKADDTPAFEKAIEAACSAGLAVFVPRGIYRLTRTLVVENISLSGPLPGVWCADTDVLPILLPEQRDQPCLHLKAGGGVQALAIRYDWQSEPSSGPPAILVSGVGAYLSHVKILYPWDGVMADGVSNIGRFNMENVFIVAPRNIGVRVTGTWDAPTIRNVEVWNLGPVPRPLEKGVGFDLGKNDLIRLSDCFVFAMNIGYLLRDEIPGATIKGGTWGMLTGCSTDFCSIGIDVRGEHTLSVAGGSFWNHHQSLRVNGKNARVRVAGAEMKSNAAPCIEVMQSEHVVVSGCSILRPMREFAFPAVYLKGGLTTMTGCHIHSVTEGLRVESGVRSALVSDNTIETPAGKAVVNESGDNVSVQVDRNLCMKVD
;
A
#
# COMPACT_ATOMS: atom_id res chain seq x y z
N MET A 1 8.60 -48.81 -41.55
CA MET A 1 9.89 -48.08 -41.55
C MET A 1 9.69 -46.79 -42.30
N GLN A 2 9.61 -45.67 -41.59
CA GLN A 2 9.68 -44.31 -42.14
C GLN A 2 10.91 -43.63 -41.54
N PRO A 3 11.72 -42.99 -42.39
CA PRO A 3 12.46 -41.77 -42.03
C PRO A 3 12.33 -40.73 -43.18
N GLU A 4 12.55 -39.43 -43.05
CA GLU A 4 13.02 -38.57 -41.96
C GLU A 4 12.61 -37.11 -42.30
N HIS A 5 12.37 -36.31 -41.27
CA HIS A 5 12.09 -34.88 -41.35
C HIS A 5 13.38 -34.06 -41.43
N HIS A 6 13.45 -33.06 -42.32
CA HIS A 6 14.38 -31.94 -42.19
C HIS A 6 13.62 -30.62 -42.05
N SER A 7 13.78 -29.96 -40.91
CA SER A 7 13.24 -28.64 -40.57
C SER A 7 14.13 -27.52 -41.10
N LEU A 8 13.53 -26.55 -41.82
CA LEU A 8 14.22 -25.33 -42.27
C LEU A 8 14.35 -24.31 -41.12
N SER A 9 15.51 -23.64 -41.04
CA SER A 9 15.85 -22.73 -39.94
C SER A 9 15.41 -21.28 -40.22
N ARG A 10 15.14 -20.53 -39.13
CA ARG A 10 14.64 -19.14 -39.09
C ARG A 10 15.45 -18.08 -39.87
N ARG A 11 16.59 -18.42 -40.48
CA ARG A 11 17.41 -17.48 -41.26
C ARG A 11 16.98 -17.31 -42.72
N GLU A 12 16.12 -18.18 -43.27
CA GLU A 12 15.69 -18.09 -44.68
C GLU A 12 14.45 -17.22 -44.90
N VAL A 13 13.69 -16.90 -43.84
CA VAL A 13 12.47 -16.08 -43.95
C VAL A 13 12.77 -14.58 -44.07
N LEU A 14 13.95 -14.12 -43.63
CA LEU A 14 14.29 -12.69 -43.58
C LEU A 14 14.90 -12.13 -44.89
N TRP A 15 15.04 -12.94 -45.93
CA TRP A 15 15.57 -12.50 -47.24
C TRP A 15 14.48 -12.15 -48.28
N LYS A 16 13.20 -12.51 -48.05
CA LYS A 16 12.15 -12.43 -49.07
C LYS A 16 11.20 -11.23 -49.04
N MET A 17 11.45 -10.19 -48.25
CA MET A 17 10.59 -8.99 -48.25
C MET A 17 11.35 -7.66 -48.32
N GLY A 18 12.36 -7.59 -49.19
CA GLY A 18 12.98 -6.33 -49.62
C GLY A 18 12.61 -5.97 -51.06
N ALA A 19 12.15 -4.73 -51.25
CA ALA A 19 12.04 -3.95 -52.49
C ALA A 19 10.63 -3.79 -53.10
N PHE A 20 9.97 -2.70 -52.71
CA PHE A 20 9.29 -1.83 -53.67
C PHE A 20 9.71 -0.39 -53.40
N ALA A 21 10.38 0.21 -54.38
CA ALA A 21 10.74 1.62 -54.42
C ALA A 21 9.60 2.41 -55.08
N GLY A 22 9.23 3.53 -54.47
CA GLY A 22 8.37 4.56 -55.06
C GLY A 22 8.86 5.92 -54.62
N ALA A 23 9.49 6.65 -55.54
CA ALA A 23 10.00 8.00 -55.31
C ALA A 23 8.89 9.04 -55.42
N ALA A 24 8.75 9.87 -54.39
CA ALA A 24 8.07 11.16 -54.48
C ALA A 24 8.93 12.20 -53.72
N SER A 25 9.59 13.07 -54.48
CA SER A 25 10.33 14.21 -53.93
C SER A 25 9.36 15.30 -53.48
N PHE A 26 9.23 15.46 -52.17
CA PHE A 26 8.79 16.72 -51.57
C PHE A 26 9.99 17.34 -50.85
N GLY A 27 10.42 18.51 -51.33
CA GLY A 27 11.43 19.33 -50.66
C GLY A 27 10.90 19.82 -49.31
N GLY A 28 11.15 19.05 -48.26
CA GLY A 28 11.02 19.48 -46.88
C GLY A 28 12.37 19.97 -46.39
N ARG A 29 12.44 21.24 -45.95
CA ARG A 29 13.53 21.75 -45.10
C ARG A 29 13.83 20.69 -44.03
N SER A 30 15.08 20.22 -43.95
CA SER A 30 15.55 19.49 -42.79
C SER A 30 15.44 20.43 -41.58
N VAL A 31 14.40 20.21 -40.77
CA VAL A 31 14.34 20.79 -39.43
C VAL A 31 15.50 20.13 -38.68
N PRO A 32 16.52 20.87 -38.22
CA PRO A 32 17.51 20.30 -37.31
C PRO A 32 16.76 19.74 -36.10
N PRO A 33 17.27 18.72 -35.39
CA PRO A 33 16.63 18.25 -34.17
C PRO A 33 16.62 19.41 -33.16
N SER A 34 15.54 20.17 -33.13
CA SER A 34 15.25 21.15 -32.11
C SER A 34 14.55 20.40 -31.00
N THR A 35 15.30 20.12 -29.94
CA THR A 35 14.99 20.58 -28.57
C THR A 35 16.05 19.95 -27.66
N PRO A 36 17.02 20.71 -27.11
CA PRO A 36 17.65 20.30 -25.86
C PRO A 36 16.50 20.10 -24.87
N ALA A 37 16.50 18.98 -24.15
CA ALA A 37 15.55 18.71 -23.08
C ALA A 37 15.25 20.03 -22.34
N LEU A 38 13.97 20.40 -22.30
CA LEU A 38 13.50 21.51 -21.48
C LEU A 38 13.76 21.04 -20.04
N HIS A 39 14.99 21.21 -19.57
CA HIS A 39 15.29 21.16 -18.16
C HIS A 39 14.40 22.26 -17.58
N ALA A 40 13.30 21.87 -16.95
CA ALA A 40 12.53 22.79 -16.16
C ALA A 40 13.55 23.54 -15.29
N GLN A 41 13.57 24.87 -15.41
CA GLN A 41 14.43 25.68 -14.57
C GLN A 41 14.10 25.31 -13.12
N SER A 42 15.14 25.06 -12.33
CA SER A 42 15.01 24.69 -10.92
C SER A 42 16.04 25.45 -10.12
N ILE A 43 15.77 25.64 -8.84
CA ILE A 43 16.66 26.35 -7.93
C ILE A 43 17.44 25.31 -7.13
N GLY A 44 18.76 25.28 -7.30
CA GLY A 44 19.62 24.30 -6.65
C GLY A 44 19.93 24.68 -5.20
N VAL A 45 19.73 23.75 -4.25
CA VAL A 45 20.05 24.03 -2.83
C VAL A 45 21.54 24.34 -2.59
N ARG A 46 22.44 23.80 -3.43
CA ARG A 46 23.88 24.08 -3.36
C ARG A 46 24.24 25.49 -3.84
N GLU A 47 23.48 26.04 -4.78
CA GLU A 47 23.65 27.41 -5.26
C GLU A 47 23.35 28.42 -4.14
N LEU A 48 22.54 28.01 -3.15
CA LEU A 48 22.18 28.79 -1.98
C LEU A 48 22.92 28.38 -0.70
N GLY A 49 23.99 27.59 -0.84
CA GLY A 49 24.96 27.33 0.23
C GLY A 49 24.83 25.99 0.94
N ALA A 50 23.96 25.07 0.50
CA ALA A 50 23.93 23.73 1.06
C ALA A 50 25.24 22.98 0.73
N GLN A 51 25.82 22.32 1.72
CA GLN A 51 27.04 21.52 1.59
C GLN A 51 26.73 20.06 1.23
N GLY A 52 25.70 19.48 1.85
CA GLY A 52 25.35 18.07 1.60
C GLY A 52 26.41 17.08 2.08
N ASP A 53 27.14 17.43 3.14
CA ASP A 53 28.23 16.63 3.74
C ASP A 53 27.80 15.82 4.98
N GLY A 54 26.54 15.95 5.39
CA GLY A 54 25.94 15.30 6.55
C GLY A 54 26.28 15.95 7.89
N LYS A 55 27.00 17.09 7.90
CA LYS A 55 27.49 17.75 9.11
C LYS A 55 27.01 19.20 9.20
N ALA A 56 27.20 19.97 8.13
CA ALA A 56 26.75 21.36 8.08
C ALA A 56 25.23 21.43 8.23
N ASP A 57 24.73 22.48 8.90
CA ASP A 57 23.30 22.75 8.90
C ASP A 57 22.89 23.28 7.53
N ASP A 58 22.27 22.41 6.72
CA ASP A 58 21.82 22.75 5.37
C ASP A 58 20.44 23.40 5.35
N THR A 59 19.75 23.45 6.49
CA THR A 59 18.36 23.95 6.58
C THR A 59 18.20 25.36 6.02
N PRO A 60 19.05 26.35 6.36
CA PRO A 60 18.91 27.71 5.83
C PRO A 60 19.02 27.79 4.31
N ALA A 61 19.81 26.91 3.68
CA ALA A 61 19.94 26.87 2.22
C ALA A 61 18.69 26.28 1.55
N PHE A 62 18.10 25.24 2.15
CA PHE A 62 16.82 24.69 1.70
C PHE A 62 15.69 25.71 1.84
N GLU A 63 15.59 26.41 2.97
CA GLU A 63 14.56 27.44 3.20
C GLU A 63 14.64 28.55 2.15
N LYS A 64 15.84 29.05 1.85
CA LYS A 64 16.06 30.05 0.79
C LYS A 64 15.68 29.50 -0.59
N ALA A 65 15.96 28.23 -0.87
CA ALA A 65 15.64 27.62 -2.16
C ALA A 65 14.12 27.50 -2.34
N ILE A 66 13.42 27.07 -1.29
CA ILE A 66 11.95 26.98 -1.24
C ILE A 66 11.33 28.36 -1.46
N GLU A 67 11.80 29.38 -0.73
CA GLU A 67 11.30 30.76 -0.86
C GLU A 67 11.47 31.31 -2.28
N ALA A 68 12.66 31.14 -2.86
CA ALA A 68 12.96 31.58 -4.22
C ALA A 68 12.14 30.80 -5.26
N ALA A 69 11.94 29.50 -5.05
CA ALA A 69 11.21 28.63 -5.97
C ALA A 69 9.71 28.97 -5.96
N CYS A 70 9.13 29.22 -4.79
CA CYS A 70 7.77 29.72 -4.64
C CYS A 70 7.58 31.06 -5.38
N SER A 71 8.53 31.98 -5.24
CA SER A 71 8.48 33.30 -5.89
C SER A 71 8.57 33.21 -7.41
N ALA A 72 9.33 32.23 -7.93
CA ALA A 72 9.56 32.04 -9.36
C ALA A 72 8.60 31.04 -10.04
N GLY A 73 7.79 30.31 -9.26
CA GLY A 73 6.98 29.20 -9.78
C GLY A 73 7.81 28.02 -10.30
N LEU A 74 8.97 27.76 -9.69
CA LEU A 74 9.92 26.71 -10.08
C LEU A 74 9.96 25.59 -9.04
N ALA A 75 10.62 24.48 -9.39
CA ALA A 75 10.95 23.42 -8.43
C ALA A 75 12.31 23.69 -7.76
N VAL A 76 12.54 23.07 -6.60
CA VAL A 76 13.85 23.04 -5.94
C VAL A 76 14.58 21.76 -6.32
N PHE A 77 15.82 21.89 -6.80
CA PHE A 77 16.68 20.76 -7.10
C PHE A 77 17.62 20.44 -5.93
N VAL A 78 17.67 19.16 -5.56
CA VAL A 78 18.50 18.63 -4.48
C VAL A 78 19.53 17.66 -5.09
N PRO A 79 20.79 18.07 -5.29
CA PRO A 79 21.83 17.18 -5.78
C PRO A 79 22.11 16.03 -4.80
N ARG A 80 22.75 14.96 -5.28
CA ARG A 80 23.22 13.87 -4.39
C ARG A 80 24.09 14.43 -3.27
N GLY A 81 23.85 13.97 -2.05
CA GLY A 81 24.49 14.44 -0.84
C GLY A 81 23.70 13.96 0.38
N ILE A 82 24.25 14.24 1.55
CA ILE A 82 23.61 13.98 2.84
C ILE A 82 23.38 15.35 3.49
N TYR A 83 22.13 15.74 3.70
CA TYR A 83 21.78 17.08 4.14
C TYR A 83 21.27 17.05 5.56
N ARG A 84 22.00 17.66 6.49
CA ARG A 84 21.60 17.72 7.89
C ARG A 84 20.57 18.85 8.06
N LEU A 85 19.40 18.52 8.60
CA LEU A 85 18.30 19.46 8.79
C LEU A 85 17.98 19.65 10.29
N THR A 86 18.10 20.87 10.78
CA THR A 86 17.82 21.24 12.18
C THR A 86 16.35 21.54 12.45
N ARG A 87 15.54 21.77 11.40
CA ARG A 87 14.11 22.06 11.51
C ARG A 87 13.29 21.55 10.31
N THR A 88 11.96 21.55 10.47
CA THR A 88 11.00 21.13 9.42
C THR A 88 11.12 22.02 8.18
N LEU A 89 11.13 21.41 7.00
CA LEU A 89 10.94 22.12 5.74
C LEU A 89 9.46 22.09 5.35
N VAL A 90 8.86 23.27 5.18
CA VAL A 90 7.49 23.44 4.71
C VAL A 90 7.50 23.59 3.20
N VAL A 91 6.74 22.75 2.49
CA VAL A 91 6.69 22.74 1.03
C VAL A 91 5.25 22.98 0.58
N GLU A 92 5.04 24.04 -0.20
CA GLU A 92 3.73 24.49 -0.65
C GLU A 92 3.82 25.01 -2.10
N ASN A 93 2.89 24.61 -2.96
CA ASN A 93 2.80 25.00 -4.39
C ASN A 93 4.03 24.71 -5.28
N ILE A 94 5.06 24.06 -4.73
CA ILE A 94 6.28 23.67 -5.45
C ILE A 94 6.65 22.23 -5.12
N SER A 95 7.70 21.71 -5.78
CA SER A 95 8.28 20.41 -5.45
C SER A 95 9.77 20.50 -5.08
N LEU A 96 10.19 19.65 -4.13
CA LEU A 96 11.59 19.31 -3.92
C LEU A 96 11.92 18.06 -4.76
N SER A 97 12.93 18.12 -5.61
CA SER A 97 13.30 16.99 -6.48
C SER A 97 14.79 16.66 -6.43
N GLY A 98 15.10 15.39 -6.19
CA GLY A 98 16.42 14.83 -6.47
C GLY A 98 16.57 14.37 -7.92
N PRO A 99 17.76 13.86 -8.31
CA PRO A 99 17.93 13.15 -9.57
C PRO A 99 17.14 11.83 -9.55
N LEU A 100 16.39 11.55 -10.62
CA LEU A 100 15.61 10.31 -10.71
C LEU A 100 16.51 9.08 -10.55
N PRO A 101 16.13 8.12 -9.69
CA PRO A 101 16.90 6.89 -9.52
C PRO A 101 16.76 6.00 -10.76
N GLY A 102 17.85 5.34 -11.16
CA GLY A 102 17.83 4.31 -12.20
C GLY A 102 17.27 2.96 -11.73
N VAL A 103 17.16 2.74 -10.42
CA VAL A 103 16.68 1.48 -9.80
C VAL A 103 15.79 1.79 -8.59
N TRP A 104 14.57 1.24 -8.57
CA TRP A 104 13.58 1.34 -7.49
C TRP A 104 13.75 0.17 -6.51
N CYS A 105 13.66 0.41 -5.19
CA CYS A 105 13.85 -0.59 -4.12
C CYS A 105 15.23 -1.31 -4.07
N ALA A 106 16.28 -0.75 -4.67
CA ALA A 106 17.62 -1.27 -4.48
C ALA A 106 18.16 -0.95 -3.07
N ASP A 107 18.92 -1.87 -2.49
CA ASP A 107 19.68 -1.64 -1.25
C ASP A 107 20.71 -0.51 -1.41
N THR A 108 21.09 -0.18 -2.64
CA THR A 108 21.97 0.93 -2.96
C THR A 108 21.28 2.27 -2.74
N ASP A 109 21.73 3.03 -1.74
CA ASP A 109 21.25 4.40 -1.51
C ASP A 109 21.81 5.36 -2.56
N VAL A 110 21.01 5.63 -3.59
CA VAL A 110 21.36 6.51 -4.71
C VAL A 110 20.61 7.85 -4.67
N LEU A 111 19.72 8.04 -3.70
CA LEU A 111 18.95 9.28 -3.53
C LEU A 111 19.72 10.28 -2.65
N PRO A 112 19.53 11.60 -2.84
CA PRO A 112 19.89 12.58 -1.84
C PRO A 112 19.19 12.26 -0.51
N ILE A 113 19.93 12.31 0.60
CA ILE A 113 19.42 11.92 1.92
C ILE A 113 19.19 13.18 2.75
N LEU A 114 17.97 13.35 3.25
CA LEU A 114 17.65 14.32 4.30
C LEU A 114 17.83 13.64 5.67
N LEU A 115 18.65 14.24 6.52
CA LEU A 115 18.91 13.82 7.90
C LEU A 115 18.29 14.82 8.87
N PRO A 116 17.02 14.65 9.26
CA PRO A 116 16.44 15.45 10.33
C PRO A 116 17.22 15.22 11.64
N GLU A 117 17.50 16.28 12.38
CA GLU A 117 18.05 16.24 13.74
C GLU A 117 16.93 16.24 14.79
N GLN A 118 15.89 17.05 14.57
CA GLN A 118 14.73 17.13 15.46
C GLN A 118 13.98 15.79 15.58
N ARG A 119 13.34 15.58 16.73
CA ARG A 119 12.70 14.30 17.12
C ARG A 119 11.25 14.47 17.62
N ASP A 120 10.71 15.67 17.49
CA ASP A 120 9.38 16.08 17.95
C ASP A 120 8.54 16.72 16.82
N GLN A 121 9.16 17.01 15.68
CA GLN A 121 8.55 17.66 14.51
C GLN A 121 8.91 16.91 13.21
N PRO A 122 8.06 16.97 12.16
CA PRO A 122 8.31 16.23 10.94
C PRO A 122 9.52 16.74 10.17
N CYS A 123 10.16 15.88 9.36
CA CYS A 123 11.22 16.34 8.45
C CYS A 123 10.64 17.26 7.37
N LEU A 124 9.56 16.83 6.72
CA LEU A 124 8.84 17.61 5.70
C LEU A 124 7.39 17.83 6.11
N HIS A 125 6.87 19.03 5.85
CA HIS A 125 5.45 19.35 5.97
C HIS A 125 4.91 19.79 4.61
N LEU A 126 4.11 18.92 3.98
CA LEU A 126 3.49 19.18 2.69
C LEU A 126 2.15 19.89 2.90
N LYS A 127 2.09 21.11 2.38
CA LYS A 127 0.87 21.93 2.26
C LYS A 127 0.29 21.82 0.84
N ALA A 128 -0.66 22.69 0.51
CA ALA A 128 -1.41 22.61 -0.74
C ALA A 128 -0.45 22.60 -1.95
N GLY A 129 -0.62 21.63 -2.85
CA GLY A 129 0.25 21.46 -4.01
C GLY A 129 1.73 21.19 -3.71
N GLY A 130 2.10 20.93 -2.45
CA GLY A 130 3.47 20.64 -2.05
C GLY A 130 3.90 19.24 -2.49
N GLY A 131 5.05 19.14 -3.15
CA GLY A 131 5.56 17.91 -3.72
C GLY A 131 6.95 17.50 -3.21
N VAL A 132 7.21 16.20 -3.17
CA VAL A 132 8.57 15.67 -3.01
C VAL A 132 8.82 14.51 -3.96
N GLN A 133 9.97 14.51 -4.63
CA GLN A 133 10.35 13.47 -5.58
C GLN A 133 11.81 13.07 -5.46
N ALA A 134 12.09 11.77 -5.58
CA ALA A 134 13.45 11.24 -5.70
C ALA A 134 14.38 11.67 -4.55
N LEU A 135 13.88 11.66 -3.31
CA LEU A 135 14.65 11.92 -2.09
C LEU A 135 14.53 10.76 -1.12
N ALA A 136 15.53 10.62 -0.24
CA ALA A 136 15.45 9.76 0.93
C ALA A 136 15.35 10.61 2.21
N ILE A 137 14.61 10.13 3.20
CA ILE A 137 14.64 10.66 4.57
C ILE A 137 15.14 9.53 5.47
N ARG A 138 16.23 9.76 6.22
CA ARG A 138 16.79 8.76 7.13
C ARG A 138 16.87 9.30 8.55
N TYR A 139 16.32 8.53 9.48
CA TYR A 139 16.45 8.82 10.90
C TYR A 139 17.59 8.02 11.53
N ASP A 140 18.61 8.73 11.98
CA ASP A 140 19.72 8.17 12.75
C ASP A 140 19.40 8.32 14.25
N TRP A 141 18.79 7.29 14.84
CA TRP A 141 18.46 7.24 16.26
C TRP A 141 19.66 6.78 17.09
N GLN A 142 19.93 7.45 18.21
CA GLN A 142 21.00 7.04 19.13
C GLN A 142 20.66 5.73 19.88
N SER A 143 19.37 5.50 20.13
CA SER A 143 18.80 4.28 20.71
C SER A 143 17.38 4.10 20.20
N GLU A 144 16.78 2.92 20.39
CA GLU A 144 15.41 2.66 19.92
C GLU A 144 14.41 3.64 20.55
N PRO A 145 13.68 4.45 19.75
CA PRO A 145 12.79 5.47 20.29
C PRO A 145 11.55 4.86 20.95
N SER A 146 11.06 5.55 21.98
CA SER A 146 9.75 5.28 22.60
C SER A 146 8.61 6.08 21.95
N SER A 147 8.93 7.16 21.24
CA SER A 147 8.03 8.01 20.46
C SER A 147 8.82 8.81 19.42
N GLY A 148 8.13 9.45 18.48
CA GLY A 148 8.76 10.33 17.50
C GLY A 148 7.75 10.98 16.56
N PRO A 149 8.23 11.78 15.58
CA PRO A 149 7.39 12.47 14.65
C PRO A 149 7.17 11.64 13.37
N PRO A 150 6.22 12.03 12.51
CA PRO A 150 6.21 11.53 11.14
C PRO A 150 7.40 12.02 10.34
N ALA A 151 7.89 11.21 9.40
CA ALA A 151 8.86 11.67 8.42
C ALA A 151 8.28 12.79 7.55
N ILE A 152 7.03 12.60 7.10
CA ILE A 152 6.31 13.56 6.27
C ILE A 152 4.91 13.78 6.85
N LEU A 153 4.60 15.03 7.19
CA LEU A 153 3.26 15.46 7.55
C LEU A 153 2.55 16.04 6.33
N VAL A 154 1.31 15.65 6.09
CA VAL A 154 0.48 16.14 4.99
C VAL A 154 -0.74 16.87 5.56
N SER A 155 -0.93 18.12 5.12
CA SER A 155 -2.05 18.97 5.51
C SER A 155 -2.68 19.72 4.33
N GLY A 156 -2.16 19.50 3.12
CA GLY A 156 -2.59 20.21 1.91
C GLY A 156 -3.32 19.33 0.91
N VAL A 157 -4.34 19.91 0.29
CA VAL A 157 -4.97 19.35 -0.91
C VAL A 157 -3.95 19.21 -2.04
N GLY A 158 -4.01 18.09 -2.76
CA GLY A 158 -3.15 17.84 -3.93
C GLY A 158 -1.65 17.68 -3.61
N ALA A 159 -1.28 17.44 -2.35
CA ALA A 159 0.09 17.09 -2.01
C ALA A 159 0.53 15.80 -2.74
N TYR A 160 1.82 15.72 -3.10
CA TYR A 160 2.33 14.68 -3.98
C TYR A 160 3.68 14.10 -3.52
N LEU A 161 3.82 12.77 -3.56
CA LEU A 161 5.07 12.06 -3.31
C LEU A 161 5.37 11.08 -4.44
N SER A 162 6.61 11.04 -4.91
CA SER A 162 7.03 10.05 -5.91
C SER A 162 8.48 9.63 -5.80
N HIS A 163 8.77 8.33 -5.88
CA HIS A 163 10.13 7.78 -5.80
C HIS A 163 10.86 8.15 -4.50
N VAL A 164 10.17 8.07 -3.35
CA VAL A 164 10.70 8.47 -2.04
C VAL A 164 11.09 7.25 -1.21
N LYS A 165 12.24 7.30 -0.54
CA LYS A 165 12.64 6.28 0.45
C LYS A 165 12.58 6.88 1.86
N ILE A 166 11.95 6.21 2.81
CA ILE A 166 11.90 6.65 4.21
C ILE A 166 12.50 5.55 5.06
N LEU A 167 13.62 5.84 5.71
CA LEU A 167 14.40 4.86 6.47
C LEU A 167 14.29 5.14 7.97
N TYR A 168 13.88 4.10 8.69
CA TYR A 168 13.83 4.02 10.15
C TYR A 168 12.96 5.10 10.83
N PRO A 169 11.82 5.54 10.26
CA PRO A 169 11.05 6.59 10.88
C PRO A 169 10.32 6.09 12.15
N TRP A 170 9.85 7.02 12.98
CA TRP A 170 8.82 6.66 13.95
C TRP A 170 7.50 6.36 13.23
N ASP A 171 6.97 7.38 12.53
CA ASP A 171 5.87 7.28 11.57
C ASP A 171 6.36 7.68 10.18
N GLY A 172 5.90 7.03 9.11
CA GLY A 172 6.29 7.37 7.74
C GLY A 172 5.57 8.63 7.23
N VAL A 173 4.48 8.45 6.49
CA VAL A 173 3.70 9.55 5.90
C VAL A 173 2.36 9.67 6.61
N MET A 174 2.07 10.84 7.17
CA MET A 174 0.87 11.04 8.00
C MET A 174 0.04 12.22 7.52
N ALA A 175 -1.24 11.98 7.26
CA ALA A 175 -2.24 13.03 7.28
C ALA A 175 -2.37 13.62 8.68
N ASP A 176 -2.53 14.95 8.79
CA ASP A 176 -2.65 15.66 10.07
C ASP A 176 -3.95 15.37 10.84
N GLY A 177 -4.97 14.82 10.15
CA GLY A 177 -6.27 14.50 10.75
C GLY A 177 -7.14 15.71 11.07
N VAL A 178 -6.79 16.90 10.59
CA VAL A 178 -7.56 18.14 10.78
C VAL A 178 -7.85 18.86 9.46
N SER A 179 -6.99 18.71 8.46
CA SER A 179 -7.09 19.39 7.17
C SER A 179 -7.73 18.51 6.10
N ASN A 180 -8.33 19.15 5.09
CA ASN A 180 -8.70 18.46 3.86
C ASN A 180 -7.45 18.23 3.00
N ILE A 181 -7.06 16.97 2.85
CA ILE A 181 -5.94 16.55 1.99
C ILE A 181 -6.41 15.88 0.70
N GLY A 182 -7.60 16.22 0.22
CA GLY A 182 -8.19 15.67 -0.99
C GLY A 182 -7.23 15.65 -2.18
N ARG A 183 -7.38 14.64 -3.06
CA ARG A 183 -6.49 14.41 -4.22
C ARG A 183 -5.02 14.18 -3.85
N PHE A 184 -4.72 13.86 -2.58
CA PHE A 184 -3.41 13.37 -2.18
C PHE A 184 -2.98 12.21 -3.06
N ASN A 185 -1.75 12.29 -3.59
CA ASN A 185 -1.23 11.30 -4.52
C ASN A 185 0.17 10.85 -4.10
N MET A 186 0.37 9.54 -4.01
CA MET A 186 1.60 8.94 -3.52
C MET A 186 1.94 7.72 -4.36
N GLU A 187 3.12 7.70 -4.97
CA GLU A 187 3.53 6.58 -5.81
C GLU A 187 5.00 6.21 -5.66
N ASN A 188 5.32 4.93 -5.82
CA ASN A 188 6.69 4.44 -5.73
C ASN A 188 7.35 4.98 -4.45
N VAL A 189 6.88 4.51 -3.29
CA VAL A 189 7.47 4.89 -1.99
C VAL A 189 7.85 3.65 -1.21
N PHE A 190 9.07 3.62 -0.68
CA PHE A 190 9.56 2.52 0.15
C PHE A 190 9.85 2.99 1.57
N ILE A 191 9.11 2.45 2.54
CA ILE A 191 9.20 2.80 3.95
C ILE A 191 9.79 1.62 4.71
N VAL A 192 11.00 1.82 5.25
CA VAL A 192 11.80 0.78 5.89
C VAL A 192 11.75 0.95 7.41
N ALA A 193 11.22 -0.07 8.07
CA ALA A 193 11.10 -0.23 9.51
C ALA A 193 10.50 0.99 10.25
N PRO A 194 9.27 1.40 9.90
CA PRO A 194 8.53 2.34 10.74
C PRO A 194 8.25 1.71 12.12
N ARG A 195 8.39 2.48 13.20
CA ARG A 195 8.15 1.97 14.57
C ARG A 195 6.69 1.92 14.96
N ASN A 196 5.84 2.71 14.30
CA ASN A 196 4.45 2.88 14.65
C ASN A 196 3.55 2.79 13.40
N ILE A 197 3.53 3.79 12.50
CA ILE A 197 2.67 3.78 11.32
C ILE A 197 3.49 3.97 10.05
N GLY A 198 3.25 3.16 9.03
CA GLY A 198 3.82 3.36 7.70
C GLY A 198 3.20 4.55 7.00
N VAL A 199 1.90 4.48 6.72
CA VAL A 199 1.12 5.52 6.05
C VAL A 199 -0.21 5.71 6.74
N ARG A 200 -0.59 6.96 7.04
CA ARG A 200 -1.95 7.32 7.45
C ARG A 200 -2.57 8.26 6.43
N VAL A 201 -3.76 7.90 5.96
CA VAL A 201 -4.58 8.76 5.10
C VAL A 201 -5.97 8.92 5.70
N THR A 202 -6.31 10.17 5.99
CA THR A 202 -7.63 10.61 6.45
C THR A 202 -7.89 12.04 6.04
N GLY A 203 -9.16 12.45 6.02
CA GLY A 203 -9.55 13.79 5.63
C GLY A 203 -9.49 14.02 4.13
N THR A 204 -9.83 13.00 3.34
CA THR A 204 -9.96 13.16 1.87
C THR A 204 -11.44 13.29 1.51
N TRP A 205 -11.84 14.48 1.06
CA TRP A 205 -13.16 14.71 0.44
C TRP A 205 -13.13 14.49 -1.09
N ASP A 206 -11.94 14.53 -1.66
CA ASP A 206 -11.66 14.23 -3.05
C ASP A 206 -10.75 13.01 -3.17
N ALA A 207 -11.05 12.17 -4.14
CA ALA A 207 -10.41 10.92 -4.54
C ALA A 207 -8.84 10.88 -4.50
N PRO A 208 -8.22 10.39 -3.41
CA PRO A 208 -6.77 10.19 -3.36
C PRO A 208 -6.32 8.90 -4.08
N THR A 209 -5.07 8.86 -4.52
CA THR A 209 -4.45 7.69 -5.16
C THR A 209 -3.14 7.32 -4.47
N ILE A 210 -2.95 6.04 -4.15
CA ILE A 210 -1.71 5.49 -3.62
C ILE A 210 -1.32 4.28 -4.46
N ARG A 211 -0.11 4.26 -5.00
CA ARG A 211 0.32 3.21 -5.94
C ARG A 211 1.74 2.73 -5.67
N ASN A 212 1.96 1.42 -5.63
CA ASN A 212 3.31 0.87 -5.50
C ASN A 212 4.05 1.44 -4.26
N VAL A 213 3.37 1.37 -3.11
CA VAL A 213 3.90 1.81 -1.82
C VAL A 213 4.15 0.60 -0.94
N GLU A 214 5.37 0.48 -0.46
CA GLU A 214 5.82 -0.66 0.33
C GLU A 214 6.16 -0.21 1.76
N VAL A 215 5.56 -0.86 2.74
CA VAL A 215 5.88 -0.71 4.16
C VAL A 215 6.50 -2.01 4.65
N TRP A 216 7.79 -1.99 4.97
CA TRP A 216 8.56 -3.21 5.24
C TRP A 216 9.31 -3.12 6.57
N ASN A 217 9.14 -4.10 7.46
CA ASN A 217 9.63 -3.99 8.85
C ASN A 217 10.36 -5.24 9.39
N LEU A 218 11.59 -5.50 8.95
CA LEU A 218 12.42 -6.62 9.47
C LEU A 218 13.68 -6.22 10.26
N GLY A 219 13.94 -4.92 10.48
CA GLY A 219 15.11 -4.50 11.25
C GLY A 219 15.38 -2.99 11.17
N PRO A 220 16.24 -2.43 12.05
CA PRO A 220 17.15 -3.11 12.97
C PRO A 220 16.53 -3.55 14.31
N VAL A 221 15.26 -3.19 14.58
CA VAL A 221 14.59 -3.59 15.84
C VAL A 221 13.46 -4.57 15.52
N PRO A 222 13.57 -5.84 15.97
CA PRO A 222 12.62 -6.88 15.63
C PRO A 222 11.40 -6.76 16.55
N ARG A 223 10.41 -5.97 16.12
CA ARG A 223 9.04 -6.03 16.68
C ARG A 223 8.01 -6.50 15.64
N PRO A 224 8.32 -7.49 14.77
CA PRO A 224 7.35 -7.97 13.81
C PRO A 224 6.11 -8.47 14.55
N LEU A 225 4.93 -8.31 13.97
CA LEU A 225 3.64 -8.82 14.47
C LEU A 225 3.08 -8.17 15.76
N GLU A 226 3.92 -7.64 16.65
CA GLU A 226 3.47 -7.13 17.96
C GLU A 226 2.74 -5.79 17.86
N LYS A 227 3.28 -4.85 17.08
CA LYS A 227 2.76 -3.49 16.98
C LYS A 227 2.87 -2.92 15.58
N GLY A 228 2.24 -1.76 15.43
CA GLY A 228 2.32 -0.92 14.25
C GLY A 228 1.33 -1.29 13.15
N VAL A 229 1.10 -0.33 12.27
CA VAL A 229 0.13 -0.41 11.18
C VAL A 229 0.82 -0.02 9.87
N GLY A 230 0.65 -0.83 8.82
CA GLY A 230 1.12 -0.49 7.48
C GLY A 230 0.39 0.73 6.94
N PHE A 231 -0.92 0.57 6.70
CA PHE A 231 -1.83 1.63 6.24
C PHE A 231 -2.96 1.84 7.26
N ASP A 232 -3.06 3.05 7.82
CA ASP A 232 -4.10 3.48 8.76
C ASP A 232 -5.07 4.43 8.06
N LEU A 233 -6.27 3.95 7.76
CA LEU A 233 -7.24 4.62 6.90
C LEU A 233 -8.50 5.01 7.70
N GLY A 234 -8.86 6.28 7.65
CA GLY A 234 -10.11 6.84 8.23
C GLY A 234 -10.61 7.98 7.37
N LYS A 235 -11.89 8.33 7.42
CA LYS A 235 -12.59 9.33 6.59
C LYS A 235 -11.95 9.59 5.21
N ASN A 236 -12.27 8.74 4.23
CA ASN A 236 -11.79 8.91 2.85
C ASN A 236 -12.90 8.72 1.82
N ASP A 237 -12.88 9.55 0.77
CA ASP A 237 -13.84 9.51 -0.33
C ASP A 237 -13.17 8.99 -1.61
N LEU A 238 -13.51 7.77 -2.01
CA LEU A 238 -12.98 7.07 -3.19
C LEU A 238 -11.43 6.98 -3.19
N ILE A 239 -10.85 6.53 -2.09
CA ILE A 239 -9.42 6.23 -2.02
C ILE A 239 -9.08 4.98 -2.86
N ARG A 240 -8.04 5.07 -3.69
CA ARG A 240 -7.54 3.95 -4.51
C ARG A 240 -6.13 3.58 -4.08
N LEU A 241 -5.97 2.36 -3.57
CA LEU A 241 -4.65 1.76 -3.34
C LEU A 241 -4.44 0.69 -4.40
N SER A 242 -3.32 0.73 -5.11
CA SER A 242 -2.91 -0.37 -5.99
C SER A 242 -1.47 -0.79 -5.76
N ASP A 243 -1.22 -2.10 -5.86
CA ASP A 243 0.12 -2.70 -5.82
C ASP A 243 0.90 -2.30 -4.55
N CYS A 244 0.18 -2.03 -3.46
CA CYS A 244 0.78 -1.69 -2.18
C CYS A 244 1.10 -2.96 -1.40
N PHE A 245 2.19 -2.94 -0.63
CA PHE A 245 2.65 -4.10 0.12
C PHE A 245 2.94 -3.73 1.56
N VAL A 246 2.54 -4.59 2.49
CA VAL A 246 2.92 -4.49 3.90
C VAL A 246 3.57 -5.77 4.37
N PHE A 247 4.76 -5.65 4.94
CA PHE A 247 5.52 -6.75 5.50
C PHE A 247 5.83 -6.52 6.98
N ALA A 248 5.61 -7.54 7.81
CA ALA A 248 6.05 -7.57 9.22
C ALA A 248 5.46 -6.49 10.15
N MET A 249 4.20 -6.11 9.93
CA MET A 249 3.47 -5.19 10.83
C MET A 249 2.44 -5.96 11.67
N ASN A 250 1.94 -5.40 12.78
CA ASN A 250 0.79 -6.00 13.45
C ASN A 250 -0.44 -5.99 12.53
N ILE A 251 -0.77 -4.85 11.94
CA ILE A 251 -1.89 -4.74 11.00
C ILE A 251 -1.38 -4.24 9.65
N GLY A 252 -1.74 -4.93 8.57
CA GLY A 252 -1.45 -4.49 7.21
C GLY A 252 -2.24 -3.24 6.84
N TYR A 253 -3.56 -3.41 6.67
CA TYR A 253 -4.51 -2.36 6.33
C TYR A 253 -5.56 -2.24 7.44
N LEU A 254 -5.48 -1.16 8.22
CA LEU A 254 -6.45 -0.83 9.27
C LEU A 254 -7.43 0.21 8.73
N LEU A 255 -8.73 -0.09 8.80
CA LEU A 255 -9.79 0.87 8.58
C LEU A 255 -10.49 1.15 9.90
N ARG A 256 -10.62 2.42 10.27
CA ARG A 256 -11.31 2.85 11.49
C ARG A 256 -11.96 4.22 11.36
N ASP A 257 -13.15 4.37 11.94
CA ASP A 257 -13.91 5.63 11.92
C ASP A 257 -13.23 6.75 12.72
N GLU A 258 -12.53 6.39 13.79
CA GLU A 258 -11.83 7.33 14.68
C GLU A 258 -10.35 7.02 14.75
N ILE A 259 -9.54 8.00 14.34
CA ILE A 259 -8.09 7.96 14.45
C ILE A 259 -7.68 8.81 15.66
N PRO A 260 -6.93 8.27 16.64
CA PRO A 260 -6.38 9.02 17.76
C PRO A 260 -5.59 10.24 17.28
N GLY A 261 -5.92 11.39 17.85
CA GLY A 261 -5.35 12.69 17.50
C GLY A 261 -6.00 13.39 16.31
N ALA A 262 -6.86 12.71 15.54
CA ALA A 262 -7.61 13.34 14.44
C ALA A 262 -8.91 13.96 14.96
N THR A 263 -9.27 15.13 14.42
CA THR A 263 -10.60 15.74 14.62
C THR A 263 -11.59 15.28 13.57
N ILE A 264 -11.09 14.95 12.37
CA ILE A 264 -11.87 14.39 11.28
C ILE A 264 -12.15 12.91 11.59
N LYS A 265 -13.44 12.55 11.54
CA LYS A 265 -13.96 11.21 11.82
C LYS A 265 -14.83 10.73 10.65
N GLY A 266 -14.91 9.42 10.50
CA GLY A 266 -15.85 8.76 9.59
C GLY A 266 -15.26 7.63 8.77
N GLY A 267 -16.12 7.01 7.97
CA GLY A 267 -15.81 5.84 7.17
C GLY A 267 -14.87 6.12 5.99
N THR A 268 -14.26 5.03 5.52
CA THR A 268 -13.48 5.02 4.28
C THR A 268 -14.31 4.35 3.21
N TRP A 269 -14.52 5.04 2.09
CA TRP A 269 -14.97 4.44 0.85
C TRP A 269 -13.79 4.34 -0.12
N GLY A 270 -13.47 3.13 -0.57
CA GLY A 270 -12.32 2.96 -1.47
C GLY A 270 -12.09 1.53 -1.94
N MET A 271 -10.93 1.32 -2.53
CA MET A 271 -10.52 0.03 -3.08
C MET A 271 -9.04 -0.29 -2.86
N LEU A 272 -8.76 -1.59 -2.72
CA LEU A 272 -7.44 -2.20 -2.77
C LEU A 272 -7.36 -3.06 -4.04
N THR A 273 -6.39 -2.84 -4.91
CA THR A 273 -6.22 -3.60 -6.17
C THR A 273 -4.80 -4.16 -6.25
N GLY A 274 -4.65 -5.48 -6.25
CA GLY A 274 -3.32 -6.12 -6.23
C GLY A 274 -2.51 -5.86 -4.96
N CYS A 275 -3.11 -5.25 -3.93
CA CYS A 275 -2.47 -5.00 -2.64
C CYS A 275 -2.22 -6.31 -1.91
N SER A 276 -1.13 -6.37 -1.15
CA SER A 276 -0.69 -7.59 -0.49
C SER A 276 -0.21 -7.33 0.94
N THR A 277 -0.27 -8.37 1.77
CA THR A 277 0.36 -8.40 3.09
C THR A 277 1.10 -9.72 3.27
N ASP A 278 2.26 -9.67 3.91
CA ASP A 278 2.96 -10.86 4.37
C ASP A 278 3.53 -10.64 5.77
N PHE A 279 3.63 -11.71 6.54
CA PHE A 279 4.17 -11.70 7.90
C PHE A 279 3.49 -10.67 8.81
N CYS A 280 2.20 -10.40 8.62
CA CYS A 280 1.41 -9.52 9.48
C CYS A 280 0.53 -10.32 10.46
N SER A 281 0.17 -9.76 11.61
CA SER A 281 -0.81 -10.42 12.50
C SER A 281 -2.18 -10.42 11.82
N ILE A 282 -2.66 -9.25 11.37
CA ILE A 282 -3.89 -9.12 10.61
C ILE A 282 -3.60 -8.45 9.26
N GLY A 283 -4.03 -9.05 8.15
CA GLY A 283 -3.89 -8.48 6.82
C GLY A 283 -4.76 -7.24 6.62
N ILE A 284 -6.08 -7.41 6.66
CA ILE A 284 -7.07 -6.34 6.55
C ILE A 284 -7.97 -6.37 7.79
N ASP A 285 -8.08 -5.25 8.49
CA ASP A 285 -8.88 -5.10 9.69
C ASP A 285 -9.86 -3.92 9.54
N VAL A 286 -11.14 -4.24 9.40
CA VAL A 286 -12.22 -3.25 9.21
C VAL A 286 -12.98 -3.06 10.52
N ARG A 287 -12.87 -1.85 11.10
CA ARG A 287 -13.50 -1.48 12.37
C ARG A 287 -14.42 -0.28 12.19
N GLY A 288 -15.74 -0.53 12.13
CA GLY A 288 -16.72 0.53 11.93
C GLY A 288 -17.24 0.62 10.49
N GLU A 289 -17.65 1.82 10.06
CA GLU A 289 -18.54 2.00 8.91
C GLU A 289 -17.81 2.25 7.59
N HIS A 290 -17.14 1.21 7.07
CA HIS A 290 -16.33 1.32 5.85
C HIS A 290 -16.97 0.63 4.64
N THR A 291 -16.77 1.20 3.46
CA THR A 291 -17.10 0.57 2.17
C THR A 291 -15.83 0.23 1.40
N LEU A 292 -15.42 -1.03 1.43
CA LEU A 292 -14.15 -1.50 0.88
C LEU A 292 -14.38 -2.53 -0.22
N SER A 293 -13.75 -2.31 -1.38
CA SER A 293 -13.62 -3.33 -2.43
C SER A 293 -12.17 -3.80 -2.54
N VAL A 294 -11.92 -5.09 -2.51
CA VAL A 294 -10.61 -5.71 -2.70
C VAL A 294 -10.65 -6.56 -3.98
N ALA A 295 -9.75 -6.27 -4.91
CA ALA A 295 -9.63 -6.96 -6.18
C ALA A 295 -8.23 -7.56 -6.32
N GLY A 296 -8.14 -8.88 -6.25
CA GLY A 296 -6.88 -9.62 -6.25
C GLY A 296 -6.06 -9.38 -4.98
N GLY A 297 -4.76 -9.68 -5.09
CA GLY A 297 -3.81 -9.54 -3.99
C GLY A 297 -3.52 -10.84 -3.25
N SER A 298 -2.44 -10.83 -2.47
CA SER A 298 -2.02 -11.96 -1.64
C SER A 298 -1.89 -11.51 -0.19
N PHE A 299 -2.63 -12.16 0.70
CA PHE A 299 -2.72 -11.82 2.13
C PHE A 299 -2.25 -13.01 2.95
N TRP A 300 -0.94 -13.17 3.08
CA TRP A 300 -0.27 -14.27 3.79
C TRP A 300 0.08 -13.86 5.22
N ASN A 301 -0.88 -14.04 6.13
CA ASN A 301 -0.77 -13.49 7.47
C ASN A 301 -0.51 -14.59 8.51
N HIS A 302 0.12 -14.18 9.60
CA HIS A 302 0.40 -15.07 10.72
C HIS A 302 -0.86 -15.36 11.53
N HIS A 303 -1.77 -14.40 11.73
CA HIS A 303 -3.01 -14.66 12.47
C HIS A 303 -4.25 -14.62 11.59
N GLN A 304 -4.59 -13.52 10.93
CA GLN A 304 -5.84 -13.40 10.16
C GLN A 304 -5.62 -12.63 8.86
N SER A 305 -6.32 -12.98 7.78
CA SER A 305 -6.24 -12.22 6.52
C SER A 305 -7.30 -11.14 6.42
N LEU A 306 -8.54 -11.45 6.80
CA LEU A 306 -9.63 -10.49 6.80
C LEU A 306 -10.41 -10.56 8.12
N ARG A 307 -10.52 -9.42 8.79
CA ARG A 307 -11.40 -9.24 9.94
C ARG A 307 -12.38 -8.10 9.69
N VAL A 308 -13.67 -8.37 9.87
CA VAL A 308 -14.74 -7.38 9.70
C VAL A 308 -15.55 -7.24 10.98
N ASN A 309 -15.51 -6.05 11.56
CA ASN A 309 -16.21 -5.70 12.80
C ASN A 309 -16.81 -4.29 12.71
N GLY A 310 -17.86 -4.13 11.90
CA GLY A 310 -18.64 -2.90 11.88
C GLY A 310 -20.06 -3.17 11.36
N LYS A 311 -21.08 -2.79 12.14
CA LYS A 311 -22.49 -3.07 11.81
C LYS A 311 -22.91 -2.55 10.43
N ASN A 312 -22.35 -1.43 10.00
CA ASN A 312 -22.61 -0.80 8.70
C ASN A 312 -21.43 -0.98 7.71
N ALA A 313 -20.52 -1.93 7.98
CA ALA A 313 -19.41 -2.22 7.07
C ALA A 313 -19.91 -2.97 5.82
N ARG A 314 -19.44 -2.53 4.65
CA ARG A 314 -19.70 -3.13 3.34
C ARG A 314 -18.38 -3.53 2.71
N VAL A 315 -18.04 -4.81 2.79
CA VAL A 315 -16.75 -5.33 2.31
C VAL A 315 -16.98 -6.31 1.16
N ARG A 316 -16.23 -6.15 0.07
CA ARG A 316 -16.24 -7.07 -1.06
C ARG A 316 -14.82 -7.49 -1.35
N VAL A 317 -14.58 -8.78 -1.50
CA VAL A 317 -13.27 -9.34 -1.86
C VAL A 317 -13.42 -10.32 -3.00
N ALA A 318 -12.68 -10.09 -4.09
CA ALA A 318 -12.74 -10.93 -5.28
C ALA A 318 -11.33 -11.34 -5.74
N GLY A 319 -11.13 -12.63 -6.02
CA GLY A 319 -9.90 -13.12 -6.66
C GLY A 319 -8.63 -13.06 -5.81
N ALA A 320 -8.75 -12.98 -4.49
CA ALA A 320 -7.61 -12.85 -3.59
C ALA A 320 -7.12 -14.21 -3.07
N GLU A 321 -5.83 -14.29 -2.77
CA GLU A 321 -5.26 -15.38 -1.98
C GLU A 321 -5.17 -14.94 -0.51
N MET A 322 -5.66 -15.77 0.40
CA MET A 322 -5.71 -15.47 1.83
C MET A 322 -5.22 -16.67 2.63
N LYS A 323 -4.21 -16.45 3.46
CA LYS A 323 -3.67 -17.47 4.36
C LYS A 323 -3.58 -16.97 5.79
N SER A 324 -3.94 -17.84 6.73
CA SER A 324 -3.69 -17.68 8.16
C SER A 324 -2.91 -18.86 8.72
N ASN A 325 -1.98 -18.60 9.66
CA ASN A 325 -1.36 -19.64 10.48
C ASN A 325 -2.14 -19.90 11.79
N ALA A 326 -2.41 -18.87 12.61
CA ALA A 326 -2.78 -19.07 14.02
C ALA A 326 -4.18 -18.56 14.44
N ALA A 327 -5.03 -18.08 13.52
CA ALA A 327 -6.42 -17.70 13.80
C ALA A 327 -7.32 -17.98 12.57
N PRO A 328 -8.61 -17.60 12.53
CA PRO A 328 -9.40 -17.73 11.31
C PRO A 328 -8.79 -16.94 10.16
N CYS A 329 -8.82 -17.48 8.94
CA CYS A 329 -8.35 -16.75 7.77
C CYS A 329 -9.27 -15.56 7.47
N ILE A 330 -10.58 -15.79 7.54
CA ILE A 330 -11.62 -14.76 7.45
C ILE A 330 -12.49 -14.82 8.71
N GLU A 331 -12.68 -13.69 9.39
CA GLU A 331 -13.61 -13.54 10.50
C GLU A 331 -14.58 -12.38 10.28
N VAL A 332 -15.89 -12.67 10.29
CA VAL A 332 -16.95 -11.67 10.19
C VAL A 332 -17.73 -11.65 11.49
N MET A 333 -17.52 -10.59 12.29
CA MET A 333 -18.17 -10.40 13.58
C MET A 333 -19.52 -9.70 13.42
N GLN A 334 -19.56 -8.66 12.60
CA GLN A 334 -20.75 -7.90 12.23
C GLN A 334 -20.49 -7.11 10.95
N SER A 335 -21.52 -6.96 10.12
CA SER A 335 -21.46 -6.30 8.81
C SER A 335 -22.85 -5.88 8.34
N GLU A 336 -22.89 -4.87 7.47
CA GLU A 336 -24.07 -4.65 6.61
C GLU A 336 -24.09 -5.73 5.54
N HIS A 337 -22.95 -5.93 4.87
CA HIS A 337 -22.66 -7.09 4.06
C HIS A 337 -21.16 -7.35 3.87
N VAL A 338 -20.82 -8.62 3.73
CA VAL A 338 -19.53 -9.09 3.23
C VAL A 338 -19.78 -9.96 2.00
N VAL A 339 -19.05 -9.73 0.91
CA VAL A 339 -19.04 -10.60 -0.27
C VAL A 339 -17.63 -11.13 -0.48
N VAL A 340 -17.47 -12.44 -0.61
CA VAL A 340 -16.19 -13.09 -0.91
C VAL A 340 -16.38 -13.99 -2.12
N SER A 341 -15.64 -13.76 -3.20
CA SER A 341 -15.83 -14.51 -4.44
C SER A 341 -14.54 -14.91 -5.10
N GLY A 342 -14.43 -16.15 -5.58
CA GLY A 342 -13.27 -16.58 -6.37
C GLY A 342 -11.94 -16.51 -5.61
N CYS A 343 -11.95 -16.66 -4.29
CA CYS A 343 -10.75 -16.54 -3.44
C CYS A 343 -10.18 -17.92 -3.06
N SER A 344 -8.86 -18.00 -2.90
CA SER A 344 -8.18 -19.14 -2.29
C SER A 344 -7.95 -18.86 -0.81
N ILE A 345 -8.49 -19.71 0.06
CA ILE A 345 -8.47 -19.55 1.52
C ILE A 345 -7.72 -20.73 2.13
N LEU A 346 -6.57 -20.45 2.73
CA LEU A 346 -5.66 -21.44 3.28
C LEU A 346 -5.51 -21.30 4.80
N ARG A 347 -5.81 -22.38 5.52
CA ARG A 347 -5.65 -22.50 6.97
C ARG A 347 -4.94 -23.82 7.31
N PRO A 348 -3.59 -23.87 7.25
CA PRO A 348 -2.87 -25.15 7.22
C PRO A 348 -2.38 -25.64 8.59
N MET A 349 -2.42 -24.82 9.64
CA MET A 349 -1.82 -25.17 10.94
C MET A 349 -2.80 -25.91 11.84
N ARG A 350 -2.38 -27.08 12.33
CA ARG A 350 -3.21 -27.98 13.15
C ARG A 350 -3.15 -27.68 14.64
N GLU A 351 -2.11 -26.98 15.06
CA GLU A 351 -1.77 -26.67 16.45
C GLU A 351 -2.77 -25.69 17.07
N PHE A 352 -3.44 -24.89 16.24
CA PHE A 352 -4.45 -23.94 16.66
C PHE A 352 -5.83 -24.43 16.18
N ALA A 353 -6.85 -24.36 17.03
CA ALA A 353 -8.18 -24.89 16.72
C ALA A 353 -9.14 -23.78 16.22
N PHE A 354 -8.91 -23.27 15.01
CA PHE A 354 -9.75 -22.23 14.39
C PHE A 354 -10.29 -22.65 13.02
N PRO A 355 -11.54 -22.32 12.68
CA PRO A 355 -12.04 -22.53 11.32
C PRO A 355 -11.30 -21.66 10.31
N ALA A 356 -11.27 -22.05 9.03
CA ALA A 356 -10.75 -21.20 7.96
C ALA A 356 -11.59 -19.93 7.81
N VAL A 357 -12.91 -20.08 7.82
CA VAL A 357 -13.89 -18.99 7.74
C VAL A 357 -14.78 -19.03 8.97
N TYR A 358 -14.84 -17.91 9.70
CA TYR A 358 -15.65 -17.78 10.91
C TYR A 358 -16.71 -16.67 10.75
N LEU A 359 -17.97 -17.08 10.63
CA LEU A 359 -19.11 -16.16 10.53
C LEU A 359 -19.86 -16.11 11.85
N LYS A 360 -19.82 -14.95 12.51
CA LYS A 360 -20.42 -14.75 13.84
C LYS A 360 -21.66 -13.86 13.80
N GLY A 361 -21.75 -12.98 12.81
CA GLY A 361 -22.84 -12.02 12.66
C GLY A 361 -22.90 -11.40 11.27
N GLY A 362 -23.85 -10.48 11.06
CA GLY A 362 -23.99 -9.72 9.82
C GLY A 362 -24.56 -10.51 8.65
N LEU A 363 -24.31 -10.02 7.43
CA LEU A 363 -24.67 -10.68 6.18
C LEU A 363 -23.40 -11.09 5.42
N THR A 364 -23.32 -12.34 4.97
CA THR A 364 -22.19 -12.81 4.16
C THR A 364 -22.66 -13.57 2.91
N THR A 365 -22.12 -13.22 1.75
CA THR A 365 -22.22 -14.02 0.52
C THR A 365 -20.84 -14.56 0.16
N MET A 366 -20.68 -15.86 0.00
CA MET A 366 -19.41 -16.50 -0.34
C MET A 366 -19.60 -17.54 -1.45
N THR A 367 -18.94 -17.34 -2.59
CA THR A 367 -19.14 -18.16 -3.79
C THR A 367 -17.87 -18.40 -4.60
N GLY A 368 -17.69 -19.60 -5.16
CA GLY A 368 -16.56 -19.91 -6.03
C GLY A 368 -15.20 -19.87 -5.33
N CYS A 369 -15.16 -19.98 -4.00
CA CYS A 369 -13.94 -20.02 -3.23
C CYS A 369 -13.39 -21.45 -3.12
N HIS A 370 -12.07 -21.56 -2.97
CA HIS A 370 -11.40 -22.79 -2.58
C HIS A 370 -10.90 -22.66 -1.15
N ILE A 371 -11.41 -23.50 -0.24
CA ILE A 371 -11.13 -23.45 1.19
C ILE A 371 -10.35 -24.70 1.57
N HIS A 372 -9.10 -24.55 2.00
CA HIS A 372 -8.32 -25.64 2.58
C HIS A 372 -8.08 -25.37 4.06
N SER A 373 -8.50 -26.31 4.92
CA SER A 373 -8.27 -26.24 6.36
C SER A 373 -7.97 -27.59 6.97
N VAL A 374 -6.93 -27.69 7.80
CA VAL A 374 -6.65 -28.92 8.56
C VAL A 374 -7.57 -29.11 9.77
N THR A 375 -8.49 -28.17 10.01
CA THR A 375 -9.48 -28.20 11.09
C THR A 375 -10.88 -28.00 10.51
N GLU A 376 -11.59 -26.95 10.88
CA GLU A 376 -12.89 -26.61 10.30
C GLU A 376 -12.71 -25.76 9.05
N GLY A 377 -13.48 -26.05 8.00
CA GLY A 377 -13.51 -25.22 6.78
C GLY A 377 -14.28 -23.92 7.03
N LEU A 378 -15.55 -24.08 7.40
CA LEU A 378 -16.49 -23.00 7.66
C LEU A 378 -17.21 -23.22 8.99
N ARG A 379 -17.29 -22.18 9.82
CA ARG A 379 -18.16 -22.13 11.01
C ARG A 379 -19.14 -20.97 10.91
N VAL A 380 -20.41 -21.26 11.12
CA VAL A 380 -21.52 -20.28 11.12
C VAL A 380 -22.21 -20.31 12.48
N GLU A 381 -22.18 -19.19 13.20
CA GLU A 381 -22.79 -19.05 14.52
C GLU A 381 -24.28 -18.65 14.44
N SER A 382 -24.99 -18.87 15.54
CA SER A 382 -26.38 -18.44 15.75
C SER A 382 -26.61 -16.93 15.60
N GLY A 383 -25.58 -16.10 15.77
CA GLY A 383 -25.65 -14.64 15.63
C GLY A 383 -25.70 -14.13 14.18
N VAL A 384 -25.51 -14.99 13.18
CA VAL A 384 -25.54 -14.60 11.76
C VAL A 384 -26.95 -14.20 11.32
N ARG A 385 -27.08 -12.99 10.77
CA ARG A 385 -28.37 -12.45 10.31
C ARG A 385 -28.80 -13.10 9.00
N SER A 386 -27.88 -13.23 8.05
CA SER A 386 -28.10 -13.94 6.79
C SER A 386 -26.77 -14.43 6.22
N ALA A 387 -26.77 -15.58 5.57
CA ALA A 387 -25.61 -16.03 4.82
C ALA A 387 -26.04 -16.82 3.58
N LEU A 388 -25.34 -16.61 2.48
CA LEU A 388 -25.38 -17.46 1.30
C LEU A 388 -23.95 -17.95 1.05
N VAL A 389 -23.68 -19.21 1.37
CA VAL A 389 -22.38 -19.85 1.14
C VAL A 389 -22.60 -21.04 0.22
N SER A 390 -22.30 -20.87 -1.07
CA SER A 390 -22.54 -21.90 -2.07
C SER A 390 -21.48 -21.97 -3.15
N ASP A 391 -21.41 -23.09 -3.86
CA ASP A 391 -20.53 -23.25 -5.02
C ASP A 391 -19.04 -23.08 -4.68
N ASN A 392 -18.66 -23.48 -3.47
CA ASN A 392 -17.27 -23.50 -3.00
C ASN A 392 -16.74 -24.93 -2.95
N THR A 393 -15.43 -25.09 -3.07
CA THR A 393 -14.72 -26.34 -2.76
C THR A 393 -14.13 -26.23 -1.36
N ILE A 394 -14.44 -27.19 -0.49
CA ILE A 394 -13.98 -27.20 0.91
C ILE A 394 -13.22 -28.49 1.18
N GLU A 395 -11.92 -28.37 1.40
CA GLU A 395 -11.01 -29.45 1.70
C GLU A 395 -10.64 -29.44 3.18
N THR A 396 -11.05 -30.48 3.91
CA THR A 396 -10.73 -30.63 5.33
C THR A 396 -10.27 -32.06 5.64
N PRO A 397 -8.97 -32.37 5.49
CA PRO A 397 -8.47 -33.74 5.65
C PRO A 397 -8.74 -34.33 7.05
N ALA A 398 -8.63 -33.50 8.10
CA ALA A 398 -8.71 -33.95 9.49
C ALA A 398 -9.86 -33.33 10.30
N GLY A 399 -10.73 -32.51 9.69
CA GLY A 399 -11.81 -31.83 10.42
C GLY A 399 -13.12 -31.71 9.65
N LYS A 400 -14.02 -30.86 10.14
CA LYS A 400 -15.37 -30.71 9.57
C LYS A 400 -15.36 -29.64 8.50
N ALA A 401 -15.82 -29.98 7.30
CA ALA A 401 -15.95 -29.01 6.21
C ALA A 401 -16.86 -27.82 6.60
N VAL A 402 -18.01 -28.12 7.23
CA VAL A 402 -18.98 -27.13 7.69
C VAL A 402 -19.44 -27.45 9.11
N VAL A 403 -19.44 -26.45 9.97
CA VAL A 403 -20.13 -26.43 11.26
C VAL A 403 -21.15 -25.30 11.24
N ASN A 404 -22.44 -25.65 11.18
CA ASN A 404 -23.52 -24.67 11.13
C ASN A 404 -24.36 -24.73 12.42
N GLU A 405 -24.27 -23.65 13.20
CA GLU A 405 -25.00 -23.45 14.47
C GLU A 405 -26.07 -22.35 14.32
N SER A 406 -26.46 -21.99 13.08
CA SER A 406 -27.51 -21.00 12.81
C SER A 406 -28.93 -21.45 13.21
N GLY A 407 -29.11 -22.70 13.64
CA GLY A 407 -30.42 -23.30 13.91
C GLY A 407 -31.33 -23.26 12.68
N ASP A 408 -32.62 -23.04 12.91
CA ASP A 408 -33.66 -22.97 11.86
C ASP A 408 -33.73 -21.61 11.13
N ASN A 409 -32.64 -20.82 11.14
CA ASN A 409 -32.61 -19.54 10.45
C ASN A 409 -32.67 -19.75 8.92
N VAL A 410 -33.86 -19.61 8.34
CA VAL A 410 -34.14 -19.75 6.90
C VAL A 410 -33.37 -18.77 6.01
N SER A 411 -32.79 -17.70 6.59
CA SER A 411 -31.97 -16.71 5.88
C SER A 411 -30.49 -17.12 5.80
N VAL A 412 -30.13 -18.29 6.33
CA VAL A 412 -28.80 -18.90 6.23
C VAL A 412 -28.87 -20.14 5.36
N GLN A 413 -28.20 -20.08 4.21
CA GLN A 413 -28.07 -21.18 3.26
C GLN A 413 -26.59 -21.51 3.08
N VAL A 414 -26.23 -22.74 3.45
CA VAL A 414 -24.89 -23.31 3.27
C VAL A 414 -25.04 -24.58 2.44
N ASP A 415 -25.36 -24.42 1.15
CA ASP A 415 -25.70 -25.50 0.24
C ASP A 415 -24.81 -25.50 -1.01
N ARG A 416 -24.84 -26.58 -1.81
CA ARG A 416 -24.04 -26.73 -3.04
C ARG A 416 -22.53 -26.51 -2.87
N ASN A 417 -21.97 -26.77 -1.69
CA ASN A 417 -20.53 -26.80 -1.49
C ASN A 417 -19.99 -28.22 -1.71
N LEU A 418 -18.89 -28.35 -2.46
CA LEU A 418 -18.19 -29.61 -2.65
C LEU A 418 -17.24 -29.84 -1.48
N CYS A 419 -17.64 -30.69 -0.54
CA CYS A 419 -16.84 -31.05 0.63
C CYS A 419 -15.99 -32.29 0.32
N MET A 420 -14.67 -32.13 0.32
CA MET A 420 -13.71 -33.20 0.05
C MET A 420 -13.06 -33.65 1.36
N LYS A 421 -13.02 -34.96 1.58
CA LYS A 421 -12.07 -35.59 2.51
C LYS A 421 -10.88 -36.04 1.66
N VAL A 422 -9.68 -35.60 2.02
CA VAL A 422 -8.47 -36.11 1.39
C VAL A 422 -8.03 -37.31 2.20
N ASP A 423 -8.04 -38.47 1.53
CA ASP A 423 -7.60 -39.76 2.09
C ASP A 423 -6.07 -39.81 2.30
#